data_AF-A0A3Q1H612-F1
#
_entry.id   AF-A0A3Q1H612-F1
#
_cell.length_a   1.000
_cell.length_b   1.000
_cell.length_c   1.000
_cell.angle_alpha   90.00
_cell.angle_beta   90.00
_cell.angle_gamma   90.00
#
_symmetry.space_group_name_H-M   'P 1'
#
loop_
_entity.id
_entity.type
_entity.pdbx_description
1 polymer ?
#
loop_
_entity_poly.entity_id
_entity_poly.type
_entity_poly.pdbx_seq_one_letter_code
_entity_poly.pdbx_strand_id
1 'polypeptide(L)'
;MDLKNGILCFLIILFISERCAAQISYSVSEEVDKGTVVGNLAKDLNVNVRDLQTRNLNIVSGNSKKYFEANFKTGDLYVNERIDREELCPNTIKCTLNLEAILSNPMVLRRIEVVIVDLNDNAPIFVEKSFSLNISESSPTGEHFLLPLAVDADTGSNSVKTYRLSPNEYFSLDVQSGGEHSASAELVLLKALDREKKAVFKLTLTAVDGEKKHSLTLCSMLCWSFTLIFVTCNFSYISYKKI
;
A
#
# COMPACT_ATOMS: atom_id res chain seq x y z
N MET A 1 -72.81 -6.18 -12.16
CA MET A 1 -72.88 -4.96 -13.00
C MET A 1 -72.99 -3.78 -12.05
N ASP A 2 -72.35 -2.67 -12.40
CA ASP A 2 -72.23 -1.38 -11.69
C ASP A 2 -71.09 -1.24 -10.68
N LEU A 3 -70.42 -0.09 -10.52
CA LEU A 3 -69.88 0.94 -11.42
C LEU A 3 -68.93 1.77 -10.52
N LYS A 4 -67.66 1.89 -10.91
CA LYS A 4 -66.69 3.00 -10.72
C LYS A 4 -66.61 3.86 -9.43
N ASN A 5 -65.35 4.20 -9.13
CA ASN A 5 -64.79 5.37 -8.41
C ASN A 5 -64.77 5.26 -6.88
N GLY A 6 -63.67 5.52 -6.16
CA GLY A 6 -62.37 6.12 -6.48
C GLY A 6 -61.83 6.78 -5.20
N ILE A 7 -60.49 6.89 -5.07
CA ILE A 7 -59.76 7.70 -4.07
C ILE A 7 -59.69 7.00 -2.69
N LEU A 8 -58.55 6.65 -2.08
CA LEU A 8 -57.31 7.41 -1.89
C LEU A 8 -56.15 6.42 -1.59
N CYS A 9 -55.17 6.33 -2.50
CA CYS A 9 -53.93 5.60 -2.22
C CYS A 9 -53.00 6.57 -1.47
N PHE A 10 -52.91 6.44 -0.14
CA PHE A 10 -51.93 7.16 0.68
C PHE A 10 -50.54 6.52 0.49
N LEU A 11 -49.92 6.76 -0.67
CA LEU A 11 -48.48 6.58 -0.82
C LEU A 11 -47.81 7.83 -0.24
N ILE A 12 -47.53 7.78 1.06
CA ILE A 12 -46.53 8.66 1.67
C ILE A 12 -45.18 8.19 1.13
N ILE A 13 -44.81 8.70 -0.04
CA ILE A 13 -43.42 8.67 -0.49
C ILE A 13 -42.70 9.66 0.40
N LEU A 14 -42.15 9.17 1.51
CA LEU A 14 -41.04 9.81 2.19
C LEU A 14 -39.90 9.88 1.17
N PHE A 15 -39.84 10.98 0.43
CA PHE A 15 -38.61 11.43 -0.18
C PHE A 15 -37.66 11.74 0.97
N ILE A 16 -36.97 10.72 1.46
CA ILE A 16 -35.70 10.91 2.13
C ILE A 16 -34.80 11.43 1.02
N SER A 17 -34.79 12.76 0.84
CA SER A 17 -33.66 13.38 0.18
C SER A 17 -32.50 13.18 1.13
N GLU A 18 -31.80 12.05 1.01
CA GLU A 18 -30.40 12.01 1.33
C GLU A 18 -29.76 13.03 0.39
N ARG A 19 -29.74 14.29 0.81
CA ARG A 19 -28.66 15.17 0.40
C ARG A 19 -27.43 14.54 1.01
N CYS A 20 -26.86 13.57 0.31
CA CYS A 20 -25.48 13.20 0.47
C CYS A 20 -24.74 14.51 0.25
N ALA A 21 -24.37 15.20 1.34
CA ALA A 21 -23.50 16.35 1.23
C ALA A 21 -22.22 15.79 0.65
N ALA A 22 -21.90 16.16 -0.60
CA ALA A 22 -20.68 15.71 -1.25
C ALA A 22 -19.53 16.01 -0.29
N GLN A 23 -18.86 14.95 0.17
CA GLN A 23 -17.69 15.06 1.02
C GLN A 23 -16.57 15.67 0.18
N ILE A 24 -15.92 16.71 0.70
CA ILE A 24 -14.78 17.31 0.00
C ILE A 24 -13.64 16.29 0.09
N SER A 25 -13.06 15.92 -1.04
CA SER A 25 -11.96 14.97 -1.10
C SER A 25 -10.79 15.59 -1.84
N TYR A 26 -9.63 15.58 -1.21
CA TYR A 26 -8.36 15.99 -1.79
C TYR A 26 -7.37 14.83 -1.76
N SER A 27 -6.29 14.97 -2.50
CA SER A 27 -5.15 14.06 -2.45
C SER A 27 -3.85 14.84 -2.41
N VAL A 28 -2.89 14.37 -1.63
CA VAL A 28 -1.54 14.93 -1.57
C VAL A 28 -0.54 13.79 -1.46
N SER A 29 0.59 13.89 -2.15
CA SER A 29 1.69 12.95 -1.92
C SER A 29 2.30 13.16 -0.55
N GLU A 30 2.79 12.09 0.04
CA GLU A 30 3.66 12.20 1.20
C GLU A 30 4.97 12.92 0.88
N GLU A 31 5.74 13.26 1.92
CA GLU A 31 7.08 13.87 1.81
C GLU A 31 7.15 15.18 1.00
N VAL A 32 6.01 15.80 0.71
CA VAL A 32 5.95 17.13 0.08
C VAL A 32 6.37 18.23 1.05
N ASP A 33 6.93 19.30 0.50
CA ASP A 33 7.38 20.45 1.29
C ASP A 33 6.24 21.10 2.07
N LYS A 34 6.57 21.60 3.27
CA LYS A 34 5.67 22.46 4.05
C LYS A 34 5.26 23.68 3.23
N GLY A 35 3.97 23.98 3.22
CA GLY A 35 3.36 25.05 2.44
C GLY A 35 2.80 24.58 1.08
N THR A 36 3.02 23.31 0.70
CA THR A 36 2.40 22.74 -0.50
C THR A 36 0.87 22.84 -0.41
N VAL A 37 0.26 23.45 -1.43
CA VAL A 37 -1.18 23.63 -1.52
C VAL A 37 -1.85 22.32 -1.94
N VAL A 38 -2.83 21.88 -1.17
CA VAL A 38 -3.59 20.64 -1.35
C VAL A 38 -4.91 20.89 -2.08
N GLY A 39 -5.54 22.04 -1.81
CA GLY A 39 -6.84 22.40 -2.37
C GLY A 39 -7.29 23.78 -1.92
N ASN A 40 -8.43 24.25 -2.42
CA ASN A 40 -8.97 25.56 -2.07
C ASN A 40 -10.37 25.44 -1.45
N LEU A 41 -10.43 25.62 -0.13
CA LEU A 41 -11.65 25.50 0.66
C LEU A 41 -12.66 26.59 0.36
N ALA A 42 -12.25 27.82 0.01
CA ALA A 42 -13.20 28.87 -0.35
C ALA A 42 -14.05 28.43 -1.55
N LYS A 43 -13.38 27.91 -2.58
CA LYS A 43 -14.02 27.39 -3.79
C LYS A 43 -14.92 26.20 -3.48
N ASP A 44 -14.41 25.19 -2.77
CA ASP A 44 -15.12 23.92 -2.59
C ASP A 44 -16.23 23.99 -1.53
N LEU A 45 -16.14 24.93 -0.59
CA LEU A 45 -17.23 25.28 0.31
C LEU A 45 -18.25 26.23 -0.33
N ASN A 46 -17.93 26.79 -1.51
CA ASN A 46 -18.68 27.85 -2.18
C ASN A 46 -18.90 29.08 -1.28
N VAL A 47 -17.83 29.53 -0.63
CA VAL A 47 -17.80 30.65 0.33
C VAL A 47 -16.77 31.69 -0.13
N ASN A 48 -17.09 32.98 0.02
CA ASN A 48 -16.12 34.03 -0.31
C ASN A 48 -14.95 34.00 0.69
N VAL A 49 -13.74 34.30 0.23
CA VAL A 49 -12.55 34.31 1.08
C VAL A 49 -12.67 35.30 2.26
N ARG A 50 -13.35 36.44 2.05
CA ARG A 50 -13.68 37.38 3.14
C ARG A 50 -14.53 36.73 4.23
N ASP A 51 -15.45 35.86 3.83
CA ASP A 51 -16.33 35.14 4.75
C ASP A 51 -15.57 34.06 5.52
N LEU A 52 -14.47 33.50 4.97
CA LEU A 52 -13.62 32.58 5.75
C LEU A 52 -13.01 33.27 6.96
N GLN A 53 -12.57 34.53 6.80
CA GLN A 53 -12.01 35.31 7.89
C GLN A 53 -13.09 35.78 8.87
N THR A 54 -14.21 36.35 8.39
CA THR A 54 -15.26 36.86 9.29
C THR A 54 -15.98 35.75 10.05
N ARG A 55 -16.07 34.56 9.46
CA ARG A 55 -16.71 33.39 10.09
C ARG A 55 -15.71 32.51 10.86
N ASN A 56 -14.46 32.95 10.98
CA ASN A 56 -13.39 32.28 11.71
C ASN A 56 -13.24 30.80 11.32
N LEU A 57 -12.91 30.54 10.04
CA LEU A 57 -12.64 29.20 9.55
C LEU A 57 -11.58 28.54 10.43
N ASN A 58 -11.92 27.38 10.98
CA ASN A 58 -11.00 26.55 11.74
C ASN A 58 -10.95 25.15 11.13
N ILE A 59 -9.74 24.61 10.97
CA ILE A 59 -9.52 23.24 10.54
C ILE A 59 -9.17 22.41 11.77
N VAL A 60 -9.99 21.40 12.03
CA VAL A 60 -9.79 20.46 13.12
C VAL A 60 -9.43 19.10 12.52
N SER A 61 -8.42 18.46 13.10
CA SER A 61 -8.01 17.10 12.78
C SER A 61 -8.18 16.25 14.04
N GLY A 62 -8.56 14.99 13.87
CA GLY A 62 -8.60 14.01 14.97
C GLY A 62 -7.21 13.59 15.47
N ASN A 63 -6.15 13.94 14.75
CA ASN A 63 -4.77 13.58 15.09
C ASN A 63 -4.10 14.61 16.02
N SER A 64 -3.13 14.16 16.81
CA SER A 64 -2.31 15.01 17.68
C SER A 64 -1.46 16.01 16.89
N LYS A 65 -0.94 15.61 15.73
CA LYS A 65 -0.19 16.46 14.80
C LYS A 65 -1.15 17.18 13.84
N LYS A 66 -0.91 18.48 13.63
CA LYS A 66 -1.65 19.32 12.66
C LYS A 66 -0.97 19.28 11.29
N TYR A 67 -1.22 18.20 10.54
CA TYR A 67 -0.65 18.00 9.21
C TYR A 67 -1.09 19.05 8.18
N PHE A 68 -2.28 19.65 8.36
CA PHE A 68 -2.82 20.64 7.44
C PHE A 68 -3.29 21.89 8.16
N GLU A 69 -3.18 23.02 7.47
CA GLU A 69 -3.69 24.31 7.90
C GLU A 69 -4.35 25.03 6.71
N ALA A 70 -5.25 25.97 6.99
CA ALA A 70 -5.92 26.76 5.97
C ALA A 70 -5.50 28.22 6.03
N ASN A 71 -5.19 28.79 4.87
CA ASN A 71 -4.98 30.22 4.72
C ASN A 71 -6.32 30.93 4.55
N PHE A 72 -6.75 31.70 5.55
CA PHE A 72 -8.03 32.43 5.51
C PHE A 72 -8.07 33.58 4.49
N LYS A 73 -6.93 34.04 3.96
CA LYS A 73 -6.85 35.12 2.96
C LYS A 73 -6.90 34.63 1.52
N THR A 74 -6.60 33.36 1.28
CA THR A 74 -6.63 32.76 -0.07
C THR A 74 -7.65 31.62 -0.18
N GLY A 75 -7.99 31.00 0.95
CA GLY A 75 -8.81 29.80 1.03
C GLY A 75 -8.03 28.49 0.88
N ASP A 76 -6.71 28.55 0.72
CA ASP A 76 -5.90 27.37 0.43
C ASP A 76 -5.72 26.49 1.69
N LEU A 77 -5.99 25.20 1.54
CA LEU A 77 -5.54 24.17 2.48
C LEU A 77 -4.12 23.77 2.06
N TYR A 78 -3.18 23.80 2.99
CA TYR A 78 -1.78 23.50 2.72
C TYR A 78 -1.17 22.58 3.79
N VAL A 79 -0.09 21.91 3.42
CA VAL A 79 0.70 21.03 4.30
C VAL A 79 1.44 21.87 5.34
N ASN A 80 1.23 21.60 6.62
CA ASN A 80 1.87 22.30 7.73
C ASN A 80 2.99 21.49 8.40
N GLU A 81 2.92 20.16 8.38
CA GLU A 81 3.94 19.27 8.95
C GLU A 81 4.33 18.20 7.94
N ARG A 82 5.52 17.61 8.09
CA ARG A 82 5.94 16.44 7.29
C ARG A 82 4.90 15.33 7.43
N ILE A 83 4.47 14.79 6.28
CA ILE A 83 3.55 13.66 6.19
C ILE A 83 4.37 12.49 5.68
N ASP A 84 4.51 11.50 6.54
CA ASP A 84 5.17 10.21 6.27
C ASP A 84 4.05 9.17 6.35
N ARG A 85 3.73 8.54 5.22
CA ARG A 85 2.56 7.66 5.08
C ARG A 85 2.81 6.35 5.83
N GLU A 86 4.04 5.85 5.85
CA GLU A 86 4.43 4.66 6.61
C GLU A 86 4.25 4.88 8.12
N GLU A 87 4.60 6.07 8.65
CA GLU A 87 4.34 6.44 10.05
C GLU A 87 2.84 6.56 10.33
N LEU A 88 2.10 7.20 9.41
CA LEU A 88 0.70 7.55 9.61
C LEU A 88 -0.26 6.37 9.47
N CYS A 89 0.04 5.47 8.53
CA CYS A 89 -0.86 4.44 8.03
C CYS A 89 -0.12 3.10 7.80
N PRO A 90 0.55 2.54 8.82
CA PRO A 90 1.42 1.39 8.66
C PRO A 90 0.65 0.17 8.14
N ASN A 91 1.19 -0.49 7.11
CA ASN A 91 0.63 -1.71 6.51
C ASN A 91 -0.81 -1.57 5.96
N THR A 92 -1.24 -0.36 5.60
CA THR A 92 -2.57 -0.13 5.00
C THR A 92 -2.45 0.44 3.59
N ILE A 93 -3.22 -0.13 2.66
CA ILE A 93 -3.21 0.28 1.24
C ILE A 93 -3.80 1.67 1.05
N LYS A 94 -4.82 2.03 1.83
CA LYS A 94 -5.49 3.33 1.75
C LYS A 94 -5.18 4.16 2.99
N CYS A 95 -4.44 5.24 2.82
CA CYS A 95 -4.17 6.21 3.88
C CYS A 95 -5.03 7.47 3.70
N THR A 96 -5.84 7.80 4.71
CA THR A 96 -6.75 8.96 4.67
C THR A 96 -6.75 9.73 5.98
N LEU A 97 -6.61 11.05 5.87
CA LEU A 97 -6.81 11.97 6.97
C LEU A 97 -8.18 12.62 6.89
N ASN A 98 -8.97 12.51 7.95
CA ASN A 98 -10.27 13.15 8.05
C ASN A 98 -10.12 14.48 8.80
N LEU A 99 -10.52 15.56 8.16
CA LEU A 99 -10.53 16.91 8.71
C LEU A 99 -11.96 17.44 8.80
N GLU A 100 -12.18 18.37 9.71
CA GLU A 100 -13.42 19.11 9.85
C GLU A 100 -13.15 20.60 9.69
N ALA A 101 -13.76 21.20 8.66
CA ALA A 101 -13.80 22.64 8.49
C ALA A 101 -15.02 23.20 9.22
N ILE A 102 -14.76 24.06 10.21
CA ILE A 102 -15.76 24.70 11.05
C ILE A 102 -15.78 26.19 10.72
N LEU A 103 -16.94 26.70 10.30
CA LEU A 103 -17.23 28.13 10.19
C LEU A 103 -18.20 28.47 11.31
N SER A 104 -17.91 29.44 12.17
CA SER A 104 -18.62 29.62 13.44
C SER A 104 -19.91 30.45 13.35
N ASN A 105 -20.06 31.31 12.34
CA ASN A 105 -21.20 32.24 12.25
C ASN A 105 -21.77 32.36 10.82
N PRO A 106 -22.90 31.73 10.46
CA PRO A 106 -23.56 30.66 11.22
C PRO A 106 -22.68 29.42 11.30
N MET A 107 -22.90 28.57 12.31
CA MET A 107 -22.14 27.35 12.49
C MET A 107 -22.36 26.39 11.31
N VAL A 108 -21.30 26.09 10.57
CA VAL A 108 -21.29 25.13 9.47
C VAL A 108 -20.10 24.20 9.65
N LEU A 109 -20.37 22.90 9.64
CA LEU A 109 -19.36 21.85 9.70
C LEU A 109 -19.32 21.12 8.35
N ARG A 110 -18.11 20.95 7.82
CA ARG A 110 -17.87 20.23 6.57
C ARG A 110 -16.73 19.26 6.77
N ARG A 111 -16.98 18.00 6.39
CA ARG A 111 -15.99 16.93 6.43
C ARG A 111 -15.15 17.00 5.16
N ILE A 112 -13.84 16.90 5.35
CA ILE A 112 -12.84 16.86 4.29
C ILE A 112 -12.05 15.57 4.47
N GLU A 113 -11.96 14.77 3.43
CA GLU A 113 -11.05 13.64 3.34
C GLU A 113 -9.81 14.08 2.57
N VAL A 114 -8.63 13.82 3.11
CA VAL A 114 -7.37 13.97 2.39
C VAL A 114 -6.73 12.60 2.23
N VAL A 115 -6.67 12.12 1.00
CA VAL A 115 -5.98 10.87 0.64
C VAL A 115 -4.48 11.15 0.57
N ILE A 116 -3.69 10.39 1.33
CA ILE A 116 -2.24 10.46 1.27
C ILE A 116 -1.76 9.48 0.21
N VAL A 117 -1.08 10.00 -0.81
CA VAL A 117 -0.59 9.24 -1.94
C VAL A 117 0.83 8.78 -1.65
N ASP A 118 0.97 7.45 -1.63
CA ASP A 118 2.23 6.73 -1.43
C ASP A 118 3.28 7.08 -2.50
N LEU A 119 4.48 7.43 -2.04
CA LEU A 119 5.68 7.52 -2.86
C LEU A 119 6.47 6.21 -2.73
N ASN A 120 7.32 5.93 -3.74
CA ASN A 120 8.23 4.79 -3.67
C ASN A 120 9.55 5.31 -3.09
N ASP A 121 9.62 5.42 -1.78
CA ASP A 121 10.78 5.92 -1.04
C ASP A 121 11.36 4.87 -0.07
N ASN A 122 10.76 3.68 0.00
CA ASN A 122 11.32 2.53 0.71
C ASN A 122 11.72 1.43 -0.28
N ALA A 123 12.93 0.90 -0.09
CA ALA A 123 13.37 -0.26 -0.87
C ALA A 123 12.96 -1.56 -0.18
N PRO A 124 12.63 -2.63 -0.93
CA PRO A 124 12.39 -3.96 -0.38
C PRO A 124 13.55 -4.44 0.48
N ILE A 125 13.27 -5.03 1.64
CA ILE A 125 14.26 -5.59 2.57
C ILE A 125 13.99 -7.06 2.88
N PHE A 126 15.04 -7.87 2.93
CA PHE A 126 14.97 -9.21 3.52
C PHE A 126 15.27 -9.10 5.02
N VAL A 127 14.40 -9.68 5.85
CA VAL A 127 14.56 -9.68 7.32
C VAL A 127 15.84 -10.40 7.74
N GLU A 128 16.14 -11.52 7.08
CA GLU A 128 17.35 -12.28 7.31
C GLU A 128 18.54 -11.70 6.52
N LYS A 129 19.74 -11.73 7.08
CA LYS A 129 20.97 -11.28 6.38
C LYS A 129 21.57 -12.36 5.47
N SER A 130 21.19 -13.61 5.70
CA SER A 130 21.61 -14.77 4.91
C SER A 130 20.63 -15.91 5.12
N PHE A 131 20.30 -16.63 4.07
CA PHE A 131 19.48 -17.83 4.15
C PHE A 131 20.23 -19.02 3.60
N SER A 132 19.99 -20.17 4.24
CA SER A 132 20.51 -21.45 3.79
C SER A 132 19.37 -22.42 3.62
N LEU A 133 19.22 -22.94 2.41
CA LEU A 133 18.21 -23.94 2.09
C LEU A 133 18.89 -25.27 1.82
N ASN A 134 18.41 -26.28 2.52
CA ASN A 134 18.89 -27.65 2.40
C ASN A 134 18.05 -28.40 1.39
N ILE A 135 18.65 -28.80 0.27
CA ILE A 135 17.96 -29.55 -0.80
C ILE A 135 18.56 -30.96 -0.89
N SER A 136 17.74 -31.99 -1.08
CA SER A 136 18.26 -33.34 -1.33
C SER A 136 18.74 -33.45 -2.78
N GLU A 137 19.83 -34.16 -3.03
CA GLU A 137 20.21 -34.48 -4.42
C GLU A 137 19.19 -35.39 -5.12
N SER A 138 18.39 -36.12 -4.34
CA SER A 138 17.30 -36.96 -4.82
C SER A 138 15.99 -36.20 -5.10
N SER A 139 15.99 -34.87 -4.95
CA SER A 139 14.81 -34.03 -5.21
C SER A 139 14.42 -34.13 -6.69
N PRO A 140 13.18 -34.47 -7.03
CA PRO A 140 12.74 -34.51 -8.42
C PRO A 140 12.75 -33.12 -9.06
N THR A 141 13.04 -33.08 -10.36
CA THR A 141 12.84 -31.86 -11.16
C THR A 141 11.38 -31.43 -11.11
N GLY A 142 11.14 -30.13 -10.95
CA GLY A 142 9.82 -29.54 -10.74
C GLY A 142 9.43 -29.42 -9.27
N GLU A 143 10.28 -29.82 -8.31
CA GLU A 143 10.04 -29.56 -6.89
C GLU A 143 10.19 -28.06 -6.57
N HIS A 144 9.32 -27.57 -5.69
CA HIS A 144 9.24 -26.19 -5.24
C HIS A 144 9.80 -26.05 -3.82
N PHE A 145 10.55 -24.97 -3.58
CA PHE A 145 11.09 -24.65 -2.27
C PHE A 145 10.73 -23.22 -1.89
N LEU A 146 10.27 -23.04 -0.66
CA LEU A 146 9.92 -21.73 -0.13
C LEU A 146 11.18 -20.85 -0.03
N LEU A 147 11.03 -19.62 -0.50
CA LEU A 147 12.03 -18.57 -0.34
C LEU A 147 11.54 -17.55 0.71
N PRO A 148 12.48 -16.86 1.38
CA PRO A 148 12.13 -15.77 2.28
C PRO A 148 11.49 -14.63 1.49
N LEU A 149 10.51 -13.99 2.12
CA LEU A 149 9.82 -12.83 1.56
C LEU A 149 10.63 -11.56 1.83
N ALA A 150 10.72 -10.69 0.83
CA ALA A 150 11.10 -9.31 1.05
C ALA A 150 9.89 -8.53 1.58
N VAL A 151 10.16 -7.61 2.51
CA VAL A 151 9.20 -6.69 3.09
C VAL A 151 9.49 -5.31 2.54
N ASP A 152 8.45 -4.62 2.12
CA ASP A 152 8.50 -3.24 1.68
C ASP A 152 7.52 -2.46 2.55
N ALA A 153 7.91 -1.27 2.99
CA ALA A 153 7.04 -0.42 3.79
C ALA A 153 5.99 0.29 2.93
N ASP A 154 6.32 0.47 1.64
CA ASP A 154 5.46 1.09 0.65
C ASP A 154 4.30 0.17 0.27
N THR A 155 3.23 0.76 -0.27
CA THR A 155 1.97 0.04 -0.48
C THR A 155 1.46 0.10 -1.92
N GLY A 156 0.46 -0.74 -2.22
CA GLY A 156 -0.17 -0.72 -3.53
C GLY A 156 0.84 -0.97 -4.63
N SER A 157 0.96 -0.10 -5.63
CA SER A 157 1.90 -0.29 -6.73
C SER A 157 3.37 -0.23 -6.32
N ASN A 158 3.70 0.40 -5.20
CA ASN A 158 5.08 0.65 -4.79
C ASN A 158 5.62 -0.46 -3.87
N SER A 159 4.79 -1.43 -3.46
CA SER A 159 5.27 -2.61 -2.74
C SER A 159 6.08 -3.57 -3.63
N VAL A 160 6.69 -4.61 -3.06
CA VAL A 160 7.39 -5.67 -3.82
C VAL A 160 6.53 -6.24 -4.96
N LYS A 161 6.99 -6.12 -6.20
CA LYS A 161 6.26 -6.57 -7.41
C LYS A 161 6.81 -7.82 -8.05
N THR A 162 8.10 -8.08 -7.93
CA THR A 162 8.68 -9.28 -8.51
C THR A 162 9.98 -9.68 -7.83
N TYR A 163 10.44 -10.90 -8.14
CA TYR A 163 11.72 -11.42 -7.72
C TYR A 163 12.55 -11.84 -8.93
N ARG A 164 13.86 -11.69 -8.83
CA ARG A 164 14.83 -12.14 -9.83
C ARG A 164 15.86 -13.04 -9.16
N LEU A 165 16.26 -14.09 -9.86
CA LEU A 165 17.31 -14.99 -9.42
C LEU A 165 18.56 -14.78 -10.29
N SER A 166 19.73 -14.82 -9.67
CA SER A 166 21.00 -14.79 -10.38
C SER A 166 21.05 -15.89 -11.46
N PRO A 167 21.65 -15.61 -12.64
CA PRO A 167 21.74 -16.60 -13.72
C PRO A 167 22.34 -17.92 -13.26
N ASN A 168 21.64 -19.01 -13.53
CA ASN A 168 22.06 -20.37 -13.20
C ASN A 168 21.28 -21.37 -14.08
N GLU A 169 21.72 -22.63 -14.10
CA GLU A 169 21.11 -23.66 -14.95
C GLU A 169 20.19 -24.65 -14.22
N TYR A 170 20.11 -24.57 -12.89
CA TYR A 170 19.49 -25.60 -12.05
C TYR A 170 18.19 -25.14 -11.43
N PHE A 171 17.98 -23.84 -11.28
CA PHE A 171 16.87 -23.28 -10.55
C PHE A 171 16.26 -22.09 -11.30
N SER A 172 14.92 -22.01 -11.27
CA SER A 172 14.15 -20.82 -11.66
C SER A 172 13.31 -20.33 -10.48
N LEU A 173 12.59 -19.23 -10.69
CA LEU A 173 11.57 -18.74 -9.76
C LEU A 173 10.19 -18.97 -10.35
N ASP A 174 9.27 -19.43 -9.52
CA ASP A 174 7.83 -19.26 -9.73
C ASP A 174 7.38 -18.06 -8.90
N VAL A 175 7.01 -16.96 -9.56
CA VAL A 175 6.67 -15.69 -8.91
C VAL A 175 5.15 -15.53 -8.89
N GLN A 176 4.58 -15.46 -7.69
CA GLN A 176 3.15 -15.21 -7.51
C GLN A 176 2.92 -13.72 -7.30
N SER A 177 2.04 -13.14 -8.12
CA SER A 177 1.67 -11.73 -7.98
C SER A 177 0.82 -11.51 -6.74
N GLY A 178 1.19 -10.53 -5.91
CA GLY A 178 0.41 -10.10 -4.75
C GLY A 178 -0.71 -9.11 -5.07
N GLY A 179 -0.84 -8.68 -6.34
CA GLY A 179 -1.77 -7.61 -6.73
C GLY A 179 -1.43 -6.28 -6.02
N GLU A 180 -2.33 -5.84 -5.15
CA GLU A 180 -2.14 -4.67 -4.26
C GLU A 180 -1.21 -4.96 -3.08
N HIS A 181 -0.90 -6.23 -2.81
CA HIS A 181 0.07 -6.65 -1.80
C HIS A 181 1.42 -7.02 -2.44
N SER A 182 2.42 -7.27 -1.60
CA SER A 182 3.73 -7.76 -2.01
C SER A 182 3.66 -9.12 -2.69
N ALA A 183 4.44 -9.28 -3.76
CA ALA A 183 4.63 -10.56 -4.44
C ALA A 183 5.37 -11.57 -3.54
N SER A 184 5.24 -12.85 -3.88
CA SER A 184 6.04 -13.95 -3.31
C SER A 184 6.70 -14.76 -4.42
N ALA A 185 7.71 -15.56 -4.06
CA ALA A 185 8.39 -16.43 -5.01
C ALA A 185 8.78 -17.76 -4.37
N GLU A 186 8.75 -18.81 -5.18
CA GLU A 186 9.27 -20.14 -4.83
C GLU A 186 10.41 -20.50 -5.78
N LEU A 187 11.41 -21.21 -5.26
CA LEU A 187 12.51 -21.75 -6.06
C LEU A 187 12.06 -23.06 -6.70
N VAL A 188 12.23 -23.20 -8.01
CA VAL A 188 11.84 -24.41 -8.75
C VAL A 188 13.09 -25.12 -9.27
N LEU A 189 13.22 -26.42 -8.98
CA LEU A 189 14.35 -27.23 -9.45
C LEU A 189 14.16 -27.66 -10.92
N LEU A 190 15.03 -27.21 -11.82
CA LEU A 190 14.96 -27.49 -13.27
C LEU A 190 15.80 -28.69 -13.70
N LYS A 191 16.92 -28.95 -13.03
CA LYS A 191 17.86 -30.04 -13.38
C LYS A 191 18.20 -30.86 -12.15
N ALA A 192 18.40 -32.17 -12.36
CA ALA A 192 18.84 -33.07 -11.31
C ALA A 192 20.13 -32.58 -10.66
N LEU A 193 20.19 -32.73 -9.34
CA LEU A 193 21.32 -32.30 -8.51
C LEU A 193 22.30 -33.46 -8.35
N ASP A 194 23.56 -33.11 -8.13
CA ASP A 194 24.65 -34.07 -7.97
C ASP A 194 25.68 -33.43 -7.03
N ARG A 195 25.71 -33.89 -5.78
CA ARG A 195 26.57 -33.30 -4.75
C ARG A 195 28.04 -33.47 -5.09
N GLU A 196 28.42 -34.62 -5.65
CA GLU A 196 29.79 -34.93 -6.07
C GLU A 196 30.27 -33.97 -7.16
N LYS A 197 29.39 -33.54 -8.06
CA LYS A 197 29.72 -32.49 -9.05
C LYS A 197 29.71 -31.09 -8.45
N LYS A 198 28.70 -30.75 -7.66
CA LYS A 198 28.55 -29.42 -7.07
C LYS A 198 27.76 -29.48 -5.77
N ALA A 199 28.48 -29.43 -4.64
CA ALA A 199 27.91 -29.53 -3.31
C ALA A 199 27.24 -28.26 -2.77
N VAL A 200 27.49 -27.09 -3.39
CA VAL A 200 26.98 -25.80 -2.91
C VAL A 200 26.66 -24.89 -4.09
N PHE A 201 25.50 -24.23 -4.03
CA PHE A 201 25.16 -23.12 -4.93
C PHE A 201 25.06 -21.83 -4.14
N LYS A 202 25.75 -20.80 -4.62
CA LYS A 202 25.58 -19.43 -4.14
C LYS A 202 24.73 -18.71 -5.17
N LEU A 203 23.50 -18.36 -4.79
CA LEU A 203 22.55 -17.67 -5.65
C LEU A 203 22.21 -16.32 -5.01
N THR A 204 21.86 -15.36 -5.85
CA THR A 204 21.37 -14.06 -5.41
C THR A 204 19.91 -13.95 -5.77
N LEU A 205 19.06 -13.75 -4.76
CA LEU A 205 17.66 -13.38 -4.90
C LEU A 205 17.55 -11.86 -4.82
N THR A 206 16.88 -11.25 -5.77
CA THR A 206 16.66 -9.81 -5.82
C THR A 206 15.17 -9.53 -5.78
N ALA A 207 14.70 -8.80 -4.79
CA ALA A 207 13.34 -8.28 -4.75
C ALA A 207 13.30 -6.92 -5.47
N VAL A 208 12.21 -6.67 -6.19
CA VAL A 208 12.01 -5.46 -6.99
C VAL A 208 10.60 -4.92 -6.73
N ASP A 209 10.52 -3.67 -6.33
CA ASP A 209 9.28 -2.92 -6.13
C ASP A 209 8.70 -2.36 -7.44
N GLY A 210 7.67 -1.51 -7.34
CA GLY A 210 7.05 -0.88 -8.50
C GLY A 210 7.81 0.33 -9.02
N GLU A 211 8.25 0.27 -10.28
CA GLU A 211 8.83 1.43 -10.97
C GLU A 211 7.80 2.55 -11.20
N LYS A 212 8.12 3.79 -10.81
CA LYS A 212 7.55 4.99 -11.45
C LYS A 212 8.36 5.34 -12.70
N LYS A 213 7.77 5.13 -13.88
CA LYS A 213 8.16 5.88 -15.09
C LYS A 213 7.79 7.35 -14.87
N HIS A 214 8.65 8.13 -14.22
CA HIS A 214 8.85 9.57 -14.45
C HIS A 214 9.82 10.12 -13.39
N SER A 215 11.01 10.50 -13.86
CA SER A 215 11.98 11.41 -13.23
C SER A 215 12.72 10.96 -11.96
N LEU A 216 13.99 10.57 -12.18
CA LEU A 216 15.15 10.76 -11.30
C LEU A 216 15.18 10.18 -9.88
N THR A 217 14.34 9.20 -9.56
CA THR A 217 14.56 8.36 -8.36
C THR A 217 14.78 6.92 -8.77
N LEU A 218 15.82 6.35 -8.17
CA LEU A 218 16.43 5.06 -8.49
C LEU A 218 15.40 3.93 -8.51
N CYS A 219 15.58 2.98 -9.42
CA CYS A 219 14.99 1.66 -9.27
C CYS A 219 15.53 1.08 -7.94
N SER A 220 14.69 1.02 -6.89
CA SER A 220 15.05 0.45 -5.60
C SER A 220 15.02 -1.07 -5.71
N MET A 221 16.16 -1.63 -6.08
CA MET A 221 16.38 -3.07 -6.09
C MET A 221 17.24 -3.44 -4.90
N LEU A 222 16.82 -4.42 -4.09
CA LEU A 222 17.70 -5.02 -3.10
C LEU A 222 18.16 -6.40 -3.54
N CYS A 223 19.47 -6.54 -3.68
CA CYS A 223 20.13 -7.82 -3.92
C CYS A 223 20.47 -8.49 -2.59
N TRP A 224 20.10 -9.76 -2.48
CA TRP A 224 20.35 -10.55 -1.29
C TRP A 224 20.85 -11.94 -1.66
N SER A 225 21.97 -12.36 -1.05
CA SER A 225 22.63 -13.62 -1.41
C SER A 225 22.28 -14.73 -0.42
N PHE A 226 22.03 -15.92 -0.94
CA PHE A 226 21.73 -17.10 -0.14
C PHE A 226 22.54 -18.31 -0.63
N THR A 227 22.73 -19.28 0.28
CA THR A 227 23.52 -20.48 0.00
C THR A 227 22.63 -21.71 0.01
N LEU A 228 22.57 -22.43 -1.10
CA LEU A 228 21.98 -23.76 -1.12
C LEU A 228 23.03 -24.78 -0.69
N ILE A 229 22.71 -25.56 0.33
CA ILE A 229 23.57 -26.61 0.85
C ILE A 229 22.87 -27.94 0.56
N PHE A 230 23.55 -28.88 -0.06
CA PHE A 230 22.95 -30.21 -0.23
C PHE A 230 23.19 -31.06 1.00
N VAL A 231 22.12 -31.69 1.48
CA VAL A 231 22.22 -32.69 2.53
C VAL A 231 22.39 -34.05 1.87
N THR A 232 23.41 -34.79 2.30
CA THR A 232 23.67 -36.16 1.84
C THR A 232 22.46 -37.05 2.03
N CYS A 233 22.28 -38.06 1.17
CA CYS A 233 21.38 -39.19 1.41
C CYS A 233 21.48 -39.68 2.87
N ASN A 234 20.53 -39.30 3.73
CA ASN A 234 20.25 -40.09 4.92
C ASN A 234 19.08 -40.99 4.55
N PHE A 235 19.43 -42.21 4.13
CA PHE A 235 18.50 -43.33 4.22
C PHE A 235 18.13 -43.49 5.69
N SER A 236 16.93 -43.04 6.07
CA SER A 236 16.10 -43.65 7.12
C SER A 236 14.70 -43.06 7.06
N TYR A 237 13.76 -43.89 6.62
CA TYR A 237 12.34 -43.71 6.90
C TYR A 237 12.15 -43.44 8.40
N ILE A 238 11.66 -42.27 8.77
CA ILE A 238 11.01 -42.09 10.08
C ILE A 238 9.63 -41.51 9.82
N SER A 239 8.66 -42.43 9.85
CA SER A 239 7.25 -42.17 10.01
C SER A 239 7.04 -41.25 11.22
N TYR A 240 6.56 -40.03 11.01
CA TYR A 240 6.03 -39.22 12.11
C TYR A 240 4.72 -39.86 12.60
N LYS A 241 4.86 -40.63 13.67
CA LYS A 241 3.75 -41.10 14.50
C LYS A 241 3.13 -39.86 15.14
N LYS A 242 1.86 -39.57 14.80
CA LYS A 242 1.02 -38.62 15.54
C LYS A 242 1.05 -38.97 17.03
N ILE A 243 1.38 -38.00 17.87
CA ILE A 243 0.92 -37.92 19.26
C ILE A 243 -0.08 -36.76 19.29
#